data_AF-A0A504CE05-F1
#
_entry.id   AF-A0A504CE05-F1
#
_cell.length_a   1.000
_cell.length_b   1.000
_cell.length_c   1.000
_cell.angle_alpha   90.00
_cell.angle_beta   90.00
_cell.angle_gamma   90.00
#
_symmetry.space_group_name_H-M   'P 1'
#
loop_
_entity.id
_entity.type
_entity.pdbx_description
1 polymer ?
#
loop_
_entity_poly.entity_id
_entity_poly.type
_entity_poly.pdbx_seq_one_letter_code
_entity_poly.pdbx_strand_id
1 'polypeptide(L)' 'MKPDEIRKLDAYFKRVFQNPKLEVKARPRKEDSAEVYVGDEFLGIVFKDEDDGDYNFSMAILDIDLG' A
#
# COMPACT_ATOMS: atom_id res chain seq x y z
N MET A 1 8.11 -7.73 2.51
CA MET A 1 7.91 -7.84 1.06
C MET A 1 9.21 -7.45 0.36
N LYS A 2 9.59 -8.04 -0.78
CA LYS A 2 10.88 -7.73 -1.40
C LYS A 2 10.89 -6.30 -1.95
N PRO A 3 12.06 -5.62 -2.02
CA PRO A 3 12.14 -4.24 -2.52
C PRO A 3 11.54 -4.03 -3.92
N ASP A 4 11.69 -5.00 -4.82
CA ASP A 4 11.14 -4.91 -6.19
C ASP A 4 9.62 -5.03 -6.24
N GLU A 5 9.01 -5.80 -5.34
CA GLU A 5 7.55 -5.90 -5.22
C GLU A 5 6.98 -4.56 -4.72
N ILE A 6 7.62 -3.97 -3.72
CA ILE A 6 7.25 -2.64 -3.20
C ILE A 6 7.31 -1.58 -4.30
N ARG A 7 8.39 -1.54 -5.09
CA ARG A 7 8.51 -0.60 -6.24
C ARG A 7 7.41 -0.78 -7.27
N LYS A 8 7.02 -2.03 -7.56
CA LYS A 8 5.92 -2.32 -8.50
C LYS A 8 4.57 -1.87 -7.95
N LEU A 9 4.31 -2.11 -6.66
CA LEU A 9 3.08 -1.64 -6.00
C LEU A 9 3.03 -0.11 -5.97
N ASP A 10 4.13 0.56 -5.62
CA ASP A 10 4.22 2.03 -5.63
C ASP A 10 3.86 2.62 -6.99
N ALA A 11 4.47 2.11 -8.06
CA ALA A 11 4.16 2.53 -9.42
C ALA A 11 2.71 2.20 -9.83
N TYR A 12 2.18 1.06 -9.39
CA TYR A 12 0.80 0.66 -9.64
C TYR A 12 -0.19 1.63 -8.97
N PHE A 13 -0.05 1.89 -7.67
CA PHE A 13 -0.89 2.82 -6.92
C PHE A 13 -0.86 4.23 -7.52
N LYS A 14 0.34 4.77 -7.81
CA LYS A 14 0.48 6.08 -8.47
C LYS A 14 -0.26 6.16 -9.80
N ARG A 15 -0.17 5.11 -10.63
CA ARG A 15 -0.83 5.05 -11.93
C ARG A 15 -2.35 4.91 -11.82
N VAL A 16 -2.82 4.01 -10.96
CA VAL A 16 -4.26 3.69 -10.81
C VAL A 16 -5.03 4.87 -10.26
N PHE A 17 -4.51 5.51 -9.21
CA PHE A 17 -5.15 6.65 -8.57
C PHE A 17 -4.75 8.00 -9.20
N GLN A 18 -3.88 7.98 -10.22
CA GLN A 18 -3.35 9.18 -10.88
C GLN A 18 -2.77 10.19 -9.88
N ASN A 19 -2.16 9.68 -8.80
CA ASN A 19 -1.65 10.49 -7.71
C ASN A 19 -0.16 10.16 -7.45
N PRO A 20 0.78 11.02 -7.89
CA PRO A 20 2.20 10.77 -7.72
C PRO A 20 2.68 10.88 -6.25
N LYS A 21 1.84 11.38 -5.33
CA LYS A 21 2.14 11.48 -3.90
C LYS A 21 1.87 10.20 -3.12
N LEU A 22 1.28 9.18 -3.75
CA LEU A 22 1.12 7.87 -3.13
C LEU A 22 2.49 7.24 -2.90
N GLU A 23 2.69 6.57 -1.77
CA GLU A 23 3.94 5.89 -1.44
C GLU A 23 3.64 4.52 -0.82
N VAL A 24 4.39 3.49 -1.23
CA VAL A 24 4.35 2.17 -0.58
C VAL A 24 5.64 1.96 0.22
N LYS A 25 5.50 1.74 1.53
CA LYS A 25 6.62 1.66 2.49
C LYS A 25 6.71 0.27 3.10
N ALA A 26 7.95 -0.24 3.18
CA ALA A 26 8.22 -1.51 3.83
C ALA A 26 7.92 -1.43 5.33
N ARG A 27 7.33 -2.49 5.88
CA ARG A 27 7.09 -2.60 7.32
C ARG A 27 8.29 -3.27 8.01
N PRO A 28 8.77 -2.74 9.15
CA PRO A 28 9.87 -3.38 9.89
C PRO A 28 9.51 -4.83 10.27
N ARG A 29 10.41 -5.77 9.95
CA ARG A 29 10.28 -7.21 10.31
C ARG A 29 9.04 -7.90 9.74
N LYS A 30 8.42 -7.35 8.68
CA LYS A 30 7.28 -7.96 8.01
C LYS A 30 7.59 -8.24 6.55
N GLU A 31 7.47 -9.50 6.16
CA GLU A 31 7.78 -9.95 4.80
C GLU A 31 6.53 -10.07 3.91
N ASP A 32 5.36 -10.12 4.52
CA ASP A 32 4.04 -10.35 3.91
C ASP A 32 3.28 -9.05 3.55
N SER A 33 3.75 -7.88 3.97
CA SER A 33 2.96 -6.65 3.87
C SER A 33 3.77 -5.37 3.75
N ALA A 34 3.11 -4.31 3.28
CA ALA A 34 3.62 -2.95 3.17
C ALA A 34 2.53 -1.93 3.51
N GLU A 35 2.91 -0.75 3.96
CA GLU A 35 2.00 0.35 4.27
C GLU A 35 1.84 1.26 3.05
N VAL A 36 0.65 1.81 2.85
CA VAL A 36 0.35 2.77 1.76
C VAL A 36 0.06 4.13 2.36
N TYR A 37 0.69 5.17 1.82
CA TYR A 37 0.61 6.54 2.30
C TYR A 37 0.25 7.51 1.16
N VAL A 38 -0.33 8.66 1.49
CA VAL A 38 -0.36 9.86 0.64
C VAL A 38 0.37 10.97 1.36
N GLY A 39 1.59 11.29 0.93
CA GLY A 39 2.48 12.14 1.71
C GLY A 39 2.76 11.54 3.09
N ASP A 40 2.36 12.23 4.15
CA ASP A 40 2.55 11.79 5.55
C ASP A 40 1.32 11.05 6.12
N GLU A 41 0.22 10.97 5.36
CA GLU A 41 -1.02 10.34 5.81
C GLU A 41 -1.03 8.84 5.49
N PHE A 42 -1.29 8.02 6.51
CA PHE A 42 -1.44 6.57 6.36
C PHE A 42 -2.83 6.23 5.81
N LEU A 43 -2.88 5.51 4.69
CA LEU A 43 -4.14 5.04 4.09
C LEU A 43 -4.51 3.62 4.48
N GLY A 44 -3.53 2.72 4.58
CA GLY A 44 -3.83 1.31 4.76
C GLY A 44 -2.65 0.38 4.56
N ILE A 45 -2.95 -0.91 4.57
CA ILE A 45 -1.94 -1.98 4.42
C ILE A 45 -2.25 -2.77 3.15
N VAL A 46 -1.22 -3.02 2.36
CA VAL A 46 -1.26 -4.03 1.30
C VAL A 46 -0.57 -5.30 1.79
N PHE A 47 -1.30 -6.40 1.76
CA PHE A 47 -0.81 -7.75 2.05
C PHE A 47 -0.55 -8.47 0.74
N LYS A 48 0.54 -9.22 0.70
CA LYS A 48 0.81 -10.19 -0.35
C LYS A 48 0.20 -11.52 0.09
N ASP A 49 -0.57 -12.14 -0.78
CA ASP A 49 -0.93 -13.54 -0.61
C ASP A 49 0.23 -14.41 -1.11
N GLU A 50 0.65 -15.37 -0.29
CA GLU A 50 1.79 -16.24 -0.61
C GLU A 50 1.41 -17.38 -1.56
N ASP A 51 0.13 -17.73 -1.64
CA ASP A 51 -0.35 -18.91 -2.37
C ASP A 51 -0.75 -18.56 -3.81
N ASP A 52 -1.43 -17.42 -4.03
CA ASP A 52 -2.03 -17.06 -5.32
C ASP A 52 -1.27 -15.95 -6.08
N GLY A 53 -0.26 -15.33 -5.45
CA GLY A 53 0.54 -14.28 -6.07
C GLY A 53 -0.20 -12.95 -6.29
N ASP A 54 -1.36 -12.79 -5.68
CA ASP A 54 -2.15 -11.57 -5.65
C ASP A 54 -1.85 -10.72 -4.41
N TYR A 55 -2.43 -9.52 -4.39
CA TYR A 55 -2.21 -8.53 -3.36
C TYR A 55 -3.56 -7.99 -2.89
N ASN A 56 -3.79 -7.99 -1.58
CA ASN A 56 -4.96 -7.40 -0.97
C ASN A 56 -4.61 -6.04 -0.38
N PHE A 57 -5.29 -4.98 -0.82
CA PHE A 57 -5.18 -3.66 -0.20
C PHE A 57 -6.40 -3.39 0.67
N SER A 58 -6.15 -3.15 1.95
CA SER A 58 -7.18 -2.81 2.95
C SER A 58 -6.98 -1.38 3.45
N MET A 59 -7.96 -0.52 3.18
CA MET A 59 -8.08 0.86 3.67
C MET A 59 -9.36 0.98 4.47
N ALA A 60 -9.24 1.44 5.72
CA ALA A 60 -10.39 1.79 6.53
C ALA A 60 -10.78 3.24 6.20
N ILE A 61 -12.08 3.49 6.05
CA ILE A 61 -12.64 4.83 5.96
C ILE A 61 -13.51 5.00 7.21
N LEU A 62 -13.19 6.01 8.01
CA LEU A 62 -13.91 6.35 9.24
C LEU A 62 -14.82 7.55 8.99
N ASP A 63 -15.84 7.73 9.84
CA ASP A 63 -16.76 8.87 9.72
C ASP A 63 -16.02 10.22 9.75
N ILE A 64 -14.92 10.34 10.51
CA ILE A 64 -14.09 11.56 10.56
C ILE A 64 -13.41 11.89 9.23
N ASP A 65 -13.19 10.90 8.37
CA ASP A 65 -12.56 11.08 7.06
C ASP A 65 -13.57 11.60 6.02
N LEU A 66 -14.87 11.48 6.28
CA LEU A 66 -15.94 11.84 5.36
C LEU A 66 -16.38 13.32 5.45
N GLY A 67 -16.03 14.00 6.54
CA GLY A 67 -16.41 15.40 6.80
C GLY A 67 -17.80 15.56 7.41
#